data_AF-A0A8A4TG45-F1
#
_entry.id   AF-A0A8A4TG45-F1
#
_cell.length_a   1.000
_cell.length_b   1.000
_cell.length_c   1.000
_cell.angle_alpha   90.00
_cell.angle_beta   90.00
_cell.angle_gamma   90.00
#
_symmetry.space_group_name_H-M   'P 1'
#
loop_
_entity.id
_entity.type
_entity.pdbx_description
1 polymer ?
#
loop_
_entity_poly.entity_id
_entity_poly.type
_entity_poly.pdbx_seq_one_letter_code
_entity_poly.pdbx_strand_id
1 'polypeptide(L)'
;MNHSNSIKQASGASSSVAEDTYAKRTKPALWTLVFTDLVDSTKLVERIGDARASEIFSHHDRLARDLMKRWEGLEIDRTDGFFLVFRRPVQALGFALSYHLALEQVTEVYKETVTTRVGLHLGEIELHRNSPERIAQGQKPLEAVGRAIRLTENLMEMASARQTLLTRPVLELGLAGARETPFSDKPFQWVSHGDYLLSRNTPPLEVCELGNTEHAPFTAPIQKSSLGDTGVTTLPWQPKEGAEIPGRKNWALHDRLRKSKTLSEWVAVHKKTGDRRVFKLTSDTDQLKLLKREVAVYRLLKEELDDRADINPINDWNFERPPYFIEIAYSESGYLHEWAESQGGLKAIPLDLRLELVAQIAETLDAAHSVSVLHKCLSPKSIQIQVDRKGKPHARLTNFGFGAISRPERLKDVGVSTAQMKIPTLFNAQLGVSDLALYLAPEVQKGHTATLQSDIYSLGVLLYQLSVGSFEISVTGYWQENMDDPLLRNLISDLVDANPAKRQARPLWVADQLRTLEARRLEMHETQLAEDRAKQVAESELQRALGRGNRYKWFAFALAALLLLSLLGLGLVLVDRGSLKNQLEQQRTSDTAAPGVDDAAPTR
;
A
#
# COMPACT_ATOMS: atom_id res chain seq x y z
N MET A 1 -2.75 82.87 -0.92
CA MET A 1 -1.79 83.39 -1.91
C MET A 1 -0.49 83.70 -1.16
N ASN A 2 0.44 82.76 -1.10
CA ASN A 2 1.59 82.50 -2.02
C ASN A 2 2.85 83.25 -1.55
N HIS A 3 3.83 82.52 -1.01
CA HIS A 3 5.08 82.06 -1.67
C HIS A 3 6.17 83.14 -1.64
N SER A 4 7.47 82.90 -1.48
CA SER A 4 8.31 81.72 -1.22
C SER A 4 9.72 82.28 -0.92
N ASN A 5 10.57 81.54 -0.22
CA ASN A 5 11.93 81.95 0.14
C ASN A 5 12.96 80.97 -0.45
N SER A 6 14.05 81.47 -1.03
CA SER A 6 15.31 80.73 -1.22
C SER A 6 16.47 81.67 -1.51
N ILE A 7 17.57 81.56 -0.75
CA ILE A 7 18.80 82.35 -0.85
C ILE A 7 19.99 81.41 -1.12
N LYS A 8 20.86 81.85 -2.03
CA LYS A 8 22.18 81.32 -2.39
C LYS A 8 23.28 81.80 -1.44
N GLN A 9 24.31 80.97 -1.22
CA GLN A 9 25.78 81.25 -1.16
C GLN A 9 26.48 79.97 -0.63
N ALA A 10 27.71 79.58 -0.94
CA ALA A 10 28.80 80.06 -1.78
C ALA A 10 29.77 78.87 -2.06
N SER A 11 30.62 79.03 -3.07
CA SER A 11 31.58 78.06 -3.65
C SER A 11 32.90 77.93 -2.87
N GLY A 12 33.54 76.75 -2.91
CA GLY A 12 35.01 76.66 -2.78
C GLY A 12 35.62 75.41 -2.14
N ALA A 13 35.29 74.19 -2.60
CA ALA A 13 36.12 72.98 -2.44
C ALA A 13 35.56 71.84 -3.33
N SER A 14 35.59 71.99 -4.65
CA SER A 14 35.06 70.98 -5.59
C SER A 14 36.18 70.16 -6.24
N SER A 15 36.90 69.39 -5.44
CA SER A 15 37.75 68.29 -5.93
C SER A 15 37.92 67.25 -4.83
N SER A 16 36.98 66.29 -4.75
CA SER A 16 37.16 64.94 -4.15
C SER A 16 35.85 64.23 -3.75
N VAL A 17 34.66 64.85 -3.85
CA VAL A 17 33.43 64.26 -3.26
C VAL A 17 32.47 63.63 -4.29
N ALA A 18 32.84 63.56 -5.58
CA ALA A 18 31.95 63.05 -6.64
C ALA A 18 32.18 61.57 -7.03
N GLU A 19 33.14 60.86 -6.44
CA GLU A 19 33.48 59.48 -6.84
C GLU A 19 32.73 58.36 -6.08
N ASP A 20 32.04 58.66 -4.97
CA ASP A 20 31.56 57.60 -4.05
C ASP A 20 30.12 57.10 -4.25
N THR A 21 29.34 57.63 -5.19
CA THR A 21 27.90 57.29 -5.29
C THR A 21 27.59 56.12 -6.24
N TYR A 22 28.53 55.66 -7.06
CA TYR A 22 28.28 54.64 -8.09
C TYR A 22 28.68 53.21 -7.71
N ALA A 23 29.50 53.01 -6.67
CA ALA A 23 29.93 51.69 -6.21
C ALA A 23 28.95 51.07 -5.19
N LYS A 24 27.63 51.07 -5.45
CA LYS A 24 26.65 50.47 -4.53
C LYS A 24 26.58 48.96 -4.75
N ARG A 25 27.30 48.21 -3.91
CA ARG A 25 27.07 46.76 -3.73
C ARG A 25 25.61 46.52 -3.32
N THR A 26 24.88 45.72 -4.11
CA THR A 26 23.52 45.33 -3.75
C THR A 26 23.59 44.20 -2.71
N LYS A 27 22.59 44.08 -1.82
CA LYS A 27 22.55 42.92 -0.92
C LYS A 27 22.35 41.64 -1.76
N PRO A 28 22.90 40.48 -1.33
CA PRO A 28 22.60 39.21 -1.97
C PRO A 28 21.09 39.04 -2.14
N ALA A 29 20.66 38.73 -3.36
CA ALA A 29 19.26 38.54 -3.70
C ALA A 29 19.10 37.27 -4.53
N LEU A 30 17.92 36.67 -4.47
CA LEU A 30 17.62 35.49 -5.26
C LEU A 30 17.39 35.88 -6.72
N TRP A 31 18.12 35.24 -7.63
CA TRP A 31 17.99 35.41 -9.08
C TRP A 31 17.88 34.05 -9.76
N THR A 32 17.24 34.02 -10.93
CA THR A 32 17.33 32.88 -11.84
C THR A 32 18.46 33.13 -12.83
N LEU A 33 19.51 32.33 -12.75
CA LEU A 33 20.70 32.43 -13.59
C LEU A 33 20.49 31.56 -14.82
N VAL A 34 20.95 32.04 -15.98
CA VAL A 34 20.92 31.31 -17.26
C VAL A 34 22.30 31.39 -17.87
N PHE A 35 22.87 30.23 -18.17
CA PHE A 35 24.05 30.11 -19.02
C PHE A 35 23.67 29.47 -20.35
N THR A 36 24.19 30.03 -21.44
CA THR A 36 24.09 29.45 -22.77
C THR A 36 25.47 29.25 -23.38
N ASP A 37 25.59 28.29 -24.28
CA ASP A 37 26.81 28.03 -25.03
C ASP A 37 26.45 27.51 -26.43
N LEU A 38 27.09 28.04 -27.47
CA LEU A 38 26.89 27.57 -28.84
C LEU A 38 27.67 26.27 -29.07
N VAL A 39 26.96 25.22 -29.47
CA VAL A 39 27.59 23.91 -29.65
C VAL A 39 28.40 23.88 -30.94
N ASP A 40 29.64 23.38 -30.85
CA ASP A 40 30.57 23.24 -31.97
C ASP A 40 30.87 24.56 -32.72
N SER A 41 30.80 25.71 -32.03
CA SER A 41 31.04 27.03 -32.62
C SER A 41 32.42 27.14 -33.29
N THR A 42 33.47 26.57 -32.70
CA THR A 42 34.82 26.53 -33.29
C THR A 42 34.87 25.71 -34.58
N LYS A 43 34.21 24.54 -34.61
CA LYS A 43 34.14 23.69 -35.81
C LYS A 43 33.32 24.36 -36.92
N LEU A 44 32.32 25.15 -36.54
CA LEU A 44 31.55 25.96 -37.50
C LEU A 44 32.48 26.97 -38.18
N VAL A 45 33.27 27.72 -37.41
CA VAL A 45 34.26 28.69 -37.94
C VAL A 45 35.28 28.01 -38.86
N GLU A 46 35.86 26.88 -38.44
CA GLU A 46 36.83 26.12 -39.25
C GLU A 46 36.25 25.70 -40.61
N ARG A 47 34.95 25.37 -40.65
CA ARG A 47 34.29 24.85 -41.85
C ARG A 47 33.83 25.95 -42.81
N ILE A 48 33.36 27.09 -42.31
CA ILE A 48 32.73 28.13 -43.14
C ILE A 48 33.56 29.42 -43.26
N GLY A 49 34.65 29.52 -42.50
CA GLY A 49 35.54 30.67 -42.45
C GLY A 49 35.05 31.82 -41.56
N ASP A 50 35.99 32.65 -41.11
CA ASP A 50 35.77 33.70 -40.11
C ASP A 50 34.70 34.72 -40.51
N ALA A 51 34.72 35.18 -41.77
CA ALA A 51 33.79 36.21 -42.24
C ALA A 51 32.33 35.76 -42.18
N ARG A 52 32.05 34.54 -42.67
CA ARG A 52 30.69 33.99 -42.69
C ARG A 52 30.23 33.58 -41.29
N ALA A 53 31.12 33.04 -40.46
CA ALA A 53 30.82 32.77 -39.06
C ALA A 53 30.50 34.05 -38.27
N SER A 54 31.23 35.13 -38.52
CA SER A 54 30.98 36.44 -37.91
C SER A 54 29.58 37.00 -38.25
N GLU A 55 29.09 36.80 -39.46
CA GLU A 55 27.72 37.18 -39.85
C GLU A 55 26.66 36.39 -39.07
N ILE A 56 26.85 35.06 -38.96
CA ILE A 56 25.95 34.17 -38.21
C ILE A 56 25.94 34.57 -36.73
N PHE A 57 27.11 34.74 -36.11
CA PHE A 57 27.21 35.13 -34.71
C PHE A 57 26.59 36.51 -34.46
N SER A 58 26.79 37.48 -35.36
CA SER A 58 26.16 38.81 -35.25
C SER A 58 24.64 38.76 -35.35
N HIS A 59 24.06 37.83 -36.14
CA HIS A 59 22.62 37.62 -36.18
C HIS A 59 22.13 36.95 -34.88
N HIS A 60 22.79 35.86 -34.48
CA HIS A 60 22.53 35.16 -33.23
C HIS A 60 22.52 36.10 -32.02
N ASP A 61 23.49 37.01 -31.93
CA ASP A 61 23.64 37.90 -30.79
C ASP A 61 22.52 38.93 -30.69
N ARG A 62 22.11 39.49 -31.84
CA ARG A 62 20.96 40.41 -31.90
C ARG A 62 19.70 39.70 -31.44
N LEU A 63 19.48 38.48 -31.94
CA LEU A 63 18.34 37.65 -31.62
C LEU A 63 18.29 37.30 -30.12
N ALA A 64 19.42 36.91 -29.52
CA ALA A 64 19.51 36.61 -28.10
C ALA A 64 19.21 37.86 -27.25
N ARG A 65 19.75 39.03 -27.62
CA ARG A 65 19.51 40.29 -26.89
C ARG A 65 18.05 40.76 -27.01
N ASP A 66 17.41 40.55 -28.15
CA ASP A 66 15.99 40.89 -28.35
C ASP A 66 15.07 39.99 -27.51
N LEU A 67 15.36 38.67 -27.47
CA LEU A 67 14.64 37.74 -26.59
C LEU A 67 14.89 38.04 -25.11
N MET A 68 16.14 38.36 -24.74
CA MET A 68 16.47 38.76 -23.37
C MET A 68 15.64 39.97 -22.94
N LYS A 69 15.55 41.01 -23.77
CA LYS A 69 14.72 42.20 -23.50
C LYS A 69 13.24 41.84 -23.38
N ARG A 70 12.72 41.00 -24.28
CA ARG A 70 11.32 40.53 -24.25
C ARG A 70 10.97 39.83 -22.95
N TRP A 71 11.89 39.05 -22.41
CA TRP A 71 11.71 38.30 -21.17
C TRP A 71 12.28 39.03 -19.94
N GLU A 72 12.59 40.33 -20.05
CA GLU A 72 13.06 41.18 -18.94
C GLU A 72 14.34 40.67 -18.26
N GLY A 73 15.24 40.05 -19.03
CA GLY A 73 16.55 39.59 -18.57
C GLY A 73 17.60 40.69 -18.54
N LEU A 74 18.66 40.45 -17.76
CA LEU A 74 19.87 41.28 -17.73
C LEU A 74 21.08 40.47 -18.17
N GLU A 75 21.91 41.06 -19.04
CA GLU A 75 23.19 40.49 -19.45
C GLU A 75 24.27 40.80 -18.41
N ILE A 76 24.95 39.77 -17.93
CA ILE A 76 26.09 39.87 -17.02
C ILE A 76 27.40 39.71 -17.80
N ASP A 77 27.46 38.65 -18.60
CA ASP A 77 28.67 38.30 -19.33
C ASP A 77 28.36 37.68 -20.69
N ARG A 78 29.34 37.76 -21.58
CA ARG A 78 29.33 37.16 -22.89
C ARG A 78 30.72 36.67 -23.26
N THR A 79 30.79 35.40 -23.65
CA THR A 79 31.95 34.78 -24.29
C THR A 79 31.49 34.15 -25.61
N ASP A 80 31.49 32.83 -25.71
CA ASP A 80 30.94 32.04 -26.84
C ASP A 80 29.44 31.75 -26.66
N GLY A 81 28.90 32.12 -25.50
CA GLY A 81 27.47 32.19 -25.21
C GLY A 81 27.16 33.28 -24.18
N PHE A 82 25.99 33.22 -23.56
CA PHE A 82 25.48 34.28 -22.69
C PHE A 82 25.38 33.83 -21.24
N PHE A 83 25.82 34.70 -20.32
CA PHE A 83 25.44 34.65 -18.91
C PHE A 83 24.41 35.74 -18.62
N LEU A 84 23.16 35.31 -18.38
CA LEU A 84 22.01 36.17 -18.13
C LEU A 84 21.43 35.91 -16.75
N VAL A 85 20.75 36.92 -16.20
CA VAL A 85 19.99 36.80 -14.94
C VAL A 85 18.58 37.35 -15.10
N PHE A 86 17.63 36.67 -14.47
CA PHE A 86 16.20 36.99 -14.50
C PHE A 86 15.63 37.06 -13.09
N ARG A 87 14.63 37.91 -12.89
CA ARG A 87 13.96 38.06 -11.59
C ARG A 87 13.06 36.87 -11.25
N ARG A 88 12.46 36.25 -12.27
CA ARG A 88 11.49 35.14 -12.09
C ARG A 88 11.88 33.92 -12.92
N PRO A 89 11.70 32.69 -12.42
CA PRO A 89 11.92 31.47 -13.20
C PRO A 89 11.13 31.39 -14.51
N VAL A 90 9.88 31.87 -14.51
CA VAL A 90 9.02 31.89 -15.72
C VAL A 90 9.67 32.67 -16.88
N GLN A 91 10.35 33.77 -16.57
CA GLN A 91 11.04 34.62 -17.56
C GLN A 91 12.24 33.90 -18.16
N ALA A 92 13.05 33.26 -17.31
CA ALA A 92 14.22 32.52 -17.73
C ALA A 92 13.86 31.31 -18.62
N LEU A 93 12.79 30.57 -18.27
CA LEU A 93 12.30 29.46 -19.08
C LEU A 93 11.70 29.93 -20.41
N GLY A 94 10.93 31.03 -20.38
CA GLY A 94 10.42 31.66 -21.59
C GLY A 94 11.54 32.05 -22.55
N PHE A 95 12.61 32.65 -22.03
CA PHE A 95 13.83 32.95 -22.79
C PHE A 95 14.44 31.68 -23.39
N ALA A 96 14.74 30.66 -22.57
CA ALA A 96 15.42 29.44 -23.02
C ALA A 96 14.65 28.72 -24.14
N LEU A 97 13.34 28.56 -23.99
CA LEU A 97 12.49 27.92 -25.01
C LEU A 97 12.38 28.76 -26.29
N SER A 98 12.17 30.07 -26.15
CA SER A 98 12.12 30.98 -27.31
C SER A 98 13.45 31.00 -28.06
N TYR A 99 14.55 30.91 -27.33
CA TYR A 99 15.91 30.99 -27.87
C TYR A 99 16.26 29.76 -28.71
N HIS A 100 15.90 28.55 -28.25
CA HIS A 100 16.04 27.34 -29.07
C HIS A 100 15.26 27.43 -30.39
N LEU A 101 13.99 27.88 -30.34
CA LEU A 101 13.15 28.03 -31.53
C LEU A 101 13.69 29.10 -32.50
N ALA A 102 14.20 30.20 -31.96
CA ALA A 102 14.73 31.29 -32.77
C ALA A 102 16.04 30.91 -33.47
N LEU A 103 16.87 30.05 -32.85
CA LEU A 103 18.07 29.49 -33.48
C LEU A 103 17.78 28.54 -34.66
N GLU A 104 16.61 27.91 -34.70
CA GLU A 104 16.16 27.13 -35.86
C GLU A 104 15.99 28.03 -37.08
N GLN A 105 15.48 29.25 -36.90
CA GLN A 105 15.34 30.23 -37.98
C GLN A 105 16.70 30.67 -38.53
N VAL A 106 17.68 30.91 -37.64
CA VAL A 106 19.06 31.22 -38.04
C VAL A 106 19.64 30.04 -38.84
N THR A 107 19.43 28.82 -38.36
CA THR A 107 19.88 27.60 -39.06
C THR A 107 19.28 27.51 -40.47
N GLU A 108 18.00 27.82 -40.61
CA GLU A 108 17.29 27.77 -41.89
C GLU A 108 17.77 28.85 -42.87
N VAL A 109 18.04 30.07 -42.38
CA VAL A 109 18.49 31.21 -43.20
C VAL A 109 19.89 30.96 -43.76
N TYR A 110 20.84 30.55 -42.92
CA TYR A 110 22.23 30.40 -43.34
C TYR A 110 22.56 29.03 -43.90
N LYS A 111 21.62 28.07 -43.81
CA LYS A 111 21.78 26.64 -44.15
C LYS A 111 22.94 26.00 -43.38
N GLU A 112 23.14 26.47 -42.15
CA GLU A 112 24.20 26.02 -41.26
C GLU A 112 23.63 25.70 -39.90
N THR A 113 23.96 24.53 -39.34
CA THR A 113 23.41 24.12 -38.04
C THR A 113 23.95 25.00 -36.93
N VAL A 114 23.08 25.82 -36.35
CA VAL A 114 23.37 26.65 -35.18
C VAL A 114 22.49 26.16 -34.03
N THR A 115 23.12 25.54 -33.04
CA THR A 115 22.42 25.05 -31.85
C THR A 115 23.14 25.49 -30.60
N THR A 116 22.39 25.54 -29.50
CA THR A 116 22.90 25.92 -28.20
C THR A 116 22.54 24.87 -27.16
N ARG A 117 23.18 24.96 -26.01
CA ARG A 117 22.84 24.26 -24.78
C ARG A 117 22.61 25.28 -23.68
N VAL A 118 21.67 25.01 -22.77
CA VAL A 118 21.24 25.98 -21.75
C VAL A 118 21.21 25.32 -20.37
N GLY A 119 21.73 26.03 -19.36
CA GLY A 119 21.63 25.65 -17.95
C GLY A 119 20.94 26.73 -17.12
N LEU A 120 20.00 26.35 -16.26
CA LEU A 120 19.27 27.26 -15.38
C LEU A 120 19.29 26.85 -13.91
N HIS A 121 19.57 27.81 -13.03
CA HIS A 121 19.56 27.58 -11.59
C HIS A 121 19.04 28.80 -10.83
N LEU A 122 18.33 28.54 -9.74
CA LEU A 122 17.83 29.56 -8.83
C LEU A 122 18.78 29.67 -7.64
N GLY A 123 19.37 30.84 -7.43
CA GLY A 123 20.33 31.02 -6.34
C GLY A 123 20.59 32.47 -6.00
N GLU A 124 21.20 32.67 -4.83
CA GLU A 124 21.57 34.00 -4.36
C GLU A 124 22.86 34.47 -5.01
N ILE A 125 22.81 35.67 -5.57
CA ILE A 125 23.97 36.38 -6.10
C ILE A 125 23.93 37.85 -5.68
N GLU A 126 25.11 38.44 -5.63
CA GLU A 126 25.30 39.88 -5.50
C GLU A 126 25.58 40.47 -6.88
N LEU A 127 24.85 41.55 -7.23
CA LEU A 127 25.08 42.30 -8.46
C LEU A 127 25.81 43.61 -8.15
N HIS A 128 26.90 43.87 -8.87
CA HIS A 128 27.70 45.08 -8.77
C HIS A 128 27.64 45.87 -10.08
N ARG A 129 27.29 47.15 -9.99
CA ARG A 129 27.31 48.05 -11.14
C ARG A 129 28.60 48.87 -11.11
N ASN A 130 29.38 48.80 -12.19
CA ASN A 130 30.60 49.58 -12.31
C ASN A 130 30.30 51.04 -12.67
N SER A 131 31.19 51.95 -12.27
CA SER A 131 31.09 53.36 -12.60
C SER A 131 31.38 53.61 -14.09
N PRO A 132 30.87 54.71 -14.69
CA PRO A 132 31.13 55.05 -16.10
C PRO A 132 32.62 55.09 -16.45
N GLU A 133 33.48 55.53 -15.53
CA GLU A 133 34.93 55.62 -15.72
C GLU A 133 35.56 54.22 -15.85
N ARG A 134 35.13 53.27 -15.00
CA ARG A 134 35.59 51.87 -15.08
C ARG A 134 35.09 51.16 -16.33
N ILE A 135 33.86 51.46 -16.75
CA ILE A 135 33.30 50.95 -18.00
C ILE A 135 34.12 51.47 -19.20
N ALA A 136 34.49 52.76 -19.18
CA ALA A 136 35.36 53.34 -20.21
C ALA A 136 36.77 52.71 -20.24
N GLN A 137 37.24 52.18 -19.11
CA GLN A 137 38.47 51.39 -19.00
C GLN A 137 38.30 49.92 -19.41
N GLY A 138 37.14 49.53 -19.95
CA GLY A 138 36.87 48.19 -20.46
C GLY A 138 36.25 47.22 -19.44
N GLN A 139 35.86 47.68 -18.25
CA GLN A 139 35.13 46.84 -17.30
C GLN A 139 33.67 46.64 -17.70
N LYS A 140 33.08 45.51 -17.27
CA LYS A 140 31.68 45.18 -17.56
C LYS A 140 30.75 46.13 -16.81
N PRO A 141 29.64 46.61 -17.41
CA PRO A 141 28.69 47.48 -16.72
C PRO A 141 28.05 46.85 -15.48
N LEU A 142 27.87 45.53 -15.51
CA LEU A 142 27.26 44.75 -14.44
C LEU A 142 28.10 43.49 -14.21
N GLU A 143 28.43 43.22 -12.95
CA GLU A 143 29.15 42.02 -12.53
C GLU A 143 28.32 41.25 -11.51
N ALA A 144 28.44 39.93 -11.51
CA ALA A 144 27.77 39.05 -10.56
C ALA A 144 28.79 38.26 -9.74
N VAL A 145 28.55 38.16 -8.44
CA VAL A 145 29.35 37.33 -7.52
C VAL A 145 28.41 36.41 -6.74
N GLY A 146 28.72 35.12 -6.71
CA GLY A 146 27.98 34.17 -5.91
C GLY A 146 28.25 32.72 -6.27
N ARG A 147 28.04 31.81 -5.31
CA ARG A 147 28.26 30.36 -5.51
C ARG A 147 27.32 29.77 -6.56
N ALA A 148 26.13 30.35 -6.73
CA ALA A 148 25.12 29.92 -7.69
C ALA A 148 25.63 29.98 -9.14
N ILE A 149 26.53 30.91 -9.47
CA ILE A 149 27.08 31.09 -10.82
C ILE A 149 27.74 29.80 -11.31
N ARG A 150 28.61 29.22 -10.46
CA ARG A 150 29.35 28.01 -10.82
C ARG A 150 28.44 26.79 -10.97
N LEU A 151 27.36 26.72 -10.18
CA LEU A 151 26.39 25.62 -10.29
C LEU A 151 25.63 25.69 -11.62
N THR A 152 25.22 26.88 -12.04
CA THR A 152 24.52 27.09 -13.32
C THR A 152 25.43 26.77 -14.51
N GLU A 153 26.68 27.20 -14.45
CA GLU A 153 27.69 26.92 -15.48
C GLU A 153 27.92 25.41 -15.60
N ASN A 154 28.18 24.72 -14.47
CA ASN A 154 28.33 23.26 -14.46
C ASN A 154 27.07 22.55 -15.00
N LEU A 155 25.88 23.07 -14.70
CA LEU A 155 24.63 22.52 -15.22
C LEU A 155 24.52 22.66 -16.75
N MET A 156 24.87 23.82 -17.30
CA MET A 156 24.93 24.06 -18.74
C MET A 156 26.00 23.20 -19.41
N GLU A 157 27.16 23.00 -18.77
CA GLU A 157 28.25 22.19 -19.33
C GLU A 157 27.87 20.71 -19.52
N MET A 158 26.96 20.20 -18.68
CA MET A 158 26.40 18.86 -18.83
C MET A 158 25.30 18.77 -19.90
N ALA A 159 24.81 19.89 -20.41
CA ALA A 159 23.77 19.88 -21.43
C ALA A 159 24.33 19.53 -22.81
N SER A 160 23.57 18.75 -23.57
CA SER A 160 23.79 18.44 -24.98
C SER A 160 23.24 19.54 -25.90
N ALA A 161 23.49 19.45 -27.20
CA ALA A 161 22.88 20.33 -28.18
C ALA A 161 21.34 20.32 -28.07
N ARG A 162 20.73 21.51 -28.15
CA ARG A 162 19.28 21.75 -27.99
C ARG A 162 18.70 21.42 -26.61
N GLN A 163 19.54 21.13 -25.62
CA GLN A 163 19.09 20.74 -24.30
C GLN A 163 19.04 21.94 -23.35
N THR A 164 17.93 22.06 -22.60
CA THR A 164 17.79 23.00 -21.48
C THR A 164 17.71 22.23 -20.18
N LEU A 165 18.81 22.25 -19.40
CA LEU A 165 18.88 21.65 -18.08
C LEU A 165 18.59 22.68 -16.99
N LEU A 166 17.87 22.27 -15.96
CA LEU A 166 17.44 23.17 -14.89
C LEU A 166 17.30 22.46 -13.55
N THR A 167 17.53 23.16 -12.45
CA THR A 167 17.24 22.60 -11.11
C THR A 167 15.74 22.57 -10.81
N ARG A 168 15.27 21.58 -10.05
CA ARG A 168 13.84 21.42 -9.68
C ARG A 168 13.12 22.71 -9.26
N PRO A 169 13.67 23.60 -8.40
CA PRO A 169 12.97 24.82 -8.01
C PRO A 169 12.66 25.78 -9.18
N VAL A 170 13.54 25.83 -10.19
CA VAL A 170 13.32 26.63 -11.40
C VAL A 170 12.13 26.07 -12.18
N LEU A 171 12.05 24.74 -12.30
CA LEU A 171 10.97 24.07 -13.02
C LEU A 171 9.63 24.34 -12.34
N GLU A 172 9.51 24.07 -11.04
CA GLU A 172 8.24 24.18 -10.31
C GLU A 172 7.69 25.61 -10.32
N LEU A 173 8.54 26.59 -9.95
CA LEU A 173 8.15 28.00 -9.93
C LEU A 173 7.90 28.55 -11.33
N GLY A 174 8.64 28.06 -12.31
CA GLY A 174 8.47 28.40 -13.71
C GLY A 174 7.14 27.93 -14.27
N LEU A 175 6.83 26.64 -14.13
CA LEU A 175 5.56 26.03 -14.56
C LEU A 175 4.35 26.69 -13.87
N ALA A 176 4.50 27.08 -12.60
CA ALA A 176 3.47 27.83 -11.90
C ALA A 176 3.21 29.19 -12.56
N GLY A 177 4.27 29.93 -12.90
CA GLY A 177 4.17 31.23 -13.60
C GLY A 177 3.67 31.12 -15.05
N ALA A 178 3.88 29.97 -15.71
CA ALA A 178 3.44 29.72 -17.09
C ALA A 178 1.92 29.86 -17.29
N ARG A 179 1.15 29.69 -16.21
CA ARG A 179 -0.31 29.86 -16.21
C ARG A 179 -0.74 31.30 -16.50
N GLU A 180 0.10 32.27 -16.12
CA GLU A 180 -0.15 33.70 -16.30
C GLU A 180 0.57 34.23 -17.54
N THR A 181 1.74 33.67 -17.87
CA THR A 181 2.55 34.09 -19.02
C THR A 181 3.01 32.83 -19.77
N PRO A 182 2.23 32.36 -20.76
CA PRO A 182 2.57 31.17 -21.53
C PRO A 182 3.95 31.28 -22.19
N PHE A 183 4.72 30.19 -22.11
CA PHE A 183 6.10 30.17 -22.63
C PHE A 183 6.18 30.19 -24.16
N SER A 184 5.25 29.48 -24.81
CA SER A 184 5.19 29.25 -26.24
C SER A 184 3.82 28.69 -26.60
N ASP A 185 3.37 28.94 -27.83
CA ASP A 185 2.20 28.28 -28.41
C ASP A 185 2.50 26.82 -28.84
N LYS A 186 3.78 26.43 -28.89
CA LYS A 186 4.20 25.06 -29.19
C LYS A 186 4.18 24.18 -27.93
N PRO A 187 3.84 22.89 -28.07
CA PRO A 187 3.86 21.95 -26.95
C PRO A 187 5.28 21.78 -26.39
N PHE A 188 5.34 21.70 -25.06
CA PHE A 188 6.57 21.43 -24.33
C PHE A 188 6.34 20.29 -23.34
N GLN A 189 7.43 19.60 -22.99
CA GLN A 189 7.43 18.57 -21.97
C GLN A 189 8.64 18.75 -21.05
N TRP A 190 8.58 18.12 -19.88
CA TRP A 190 9.69 18.09 -18.95
C TRP A 190 9.93 16.68 -18.43
N VAL A 191 11.18 16.40 -18.07
CA VAL A 191 11.59 15.14 -17.42
C VAL A 191 12.50 15.45 -16.24
N SER A 192 12.48 14.59 -15.23
CA SER A 192 13.52 14.57 -14.20
C SER A 192 14.60 13.58 -14.60
N HIS A 193 15.86 14.03 -14.51
CA HIS A 193 17.05 13.21 -14.73
C HIS A 193 17.64 12.65 -13.42
N GLY A 194 17.06 12.99 -12.28
CA GLY A 194 17.52 12.61 -10.94
C GLY A 194 18.55 13.57 -10.35
N ASP A 195 19.21 13.14 -9.27
CA ASP A 195 20.14 13.98 -8.50
C ASP A 195 21.56 13.98 -9.10
N TYR A 196 22.12 15.16 -9.32
CA TYR A 196 23.48 15.35 -9.82
C TYR A 196 24.31 16.16 -8.83
N LEU A 197 25.57 15.75 -8.65
CA LEU A 197 26.55 16.53 -7.91
C LEU A 197 27.11 17.64 -8.81
N LEU A 198 26.49 18.82 -8.75
CA LEU A 198 26.90 19.97 -9.56
C LEU A 198 28.17 20.64 -9.02
N SER A 199 28.52 20.48 -7.75
CA SER A 199 29.79 20.95 -7.17
C SER A 199 30.16 20.11 -5.96
N ARG A 200 31.47 19.95 -5.70
CA ARG A 200 31.98 19.15 -4.58
C ARG A 200 31.48 19.62 -3.21
N ASN A 201 31.14 20.90 -3.09
CA ASN A 201 30.77 21.55 -1.83
C ASN A 201 29.27 21.82 -1.73
N THR A 202 28.45 21.14 -2.52
CA THR A 202 26.99 21.26 -2.50
C THR A 202 26.36 19.88 -2.45
N PRO A 203 25.23 19.70 -1.75
CA PRO A 203 24.48 18.45 -1.86
C PRO A 203 24.08 18.20 -3.32
N PRO A 204 23.86 16.94 -3.71
CA PRO A 204 23.26 16.62 -5.01
C PRO A 204 21.97 17.41 -5.21
N LEU A 205 21.81 17.96 -6.41
CA LEU A 205 20.63 18.72 -6.80
C LEU A 205 19.90 17.98 -7.91
N GLU A 206 18.57 17.90 -7.80
CA GLU A 206 17.76 17.30 -8.84
C GLU A 206 17.83 18.14 -10.12
N VAL A 207 18.32 17.49 -11.19
CA VAL A 207 18.40 18.05 -12.53
C VAL A 207 17.19 17.60 -13.31
N CYS A 208 16.48 18.57 -13.86
CA CYS A 208 15.37 18.38 -14.77
C CYS A 208 15.77 18.88 -16.16
N GLU A 209 14.98 18.52 -17.16
CA GLU A 209 15.02 19.09 -18.50
C GLU A 209 13.63 19.58 -18.88
N LEU A 210 13.57 20.73 -19.54
CA LEU A 210 12.36 21.30 -20.10
C LEU A 210 12.63 21.63 -21.56
N GLY A 211 11.77 21.20 -22.48
CA GLY A 211 12.01 21.46 -23.89
C GLY A 211 10.78 21.27 -24.76
N ASN A 212 10.88 21.75 -25.99
CA ASN A 212 9.87 21.49 -27.01
C ASN A 212 9.87 19.99 -27.35
N THR A 213 8.69 19.38 -27.43
CA THR A 213 8.50 17.94 -27.72
C THR A 213 9.14 17.48 -29.02
N GLU A 214 9.30 18.36 -30.01
CA GLU A 214 9.83 18.00 -31.34
C GLU A 214 11.36 17.97 -31.41
N HIS A 215 12.04 18.78 -30.60
CA HIS A 215 13.47 19.09 -30.82
C HIS A 215 14.37 18.90 -29.60
N ALA A 216 13.81 18.90 -28.39
CA ALA A 216 14.61 18.66 -27.20
C ALA A 216 14.97 17.16 -27.07
N PRO A 217 16.21 16.83 -26.69
CA PRO A 217 16.68 15.45 -26.75
C PRO A 217 16.12 14.55 -25.64
N PHE A 218 15.79 15.09 -24.46
CA PHE A 218 15.36 14.32 -23.28
C PHE A 218 16.32 13.19 -22.91
N THR A 219 17.61 13.38 -23.22
CA THR A 219 18.69 12.45 -22.92
C THR A 219 19.38 12.82 -21.62
N ALA A 220 19.98 11.85 -20.94
CA ALA A 220 20.70 12.13 -19.70
C ALA A 220 21.82 13.19 -19.89
N PRO A 221 22.03 14.09 -18.92
CA PRO A 221 23.14 15.05 -18.91
C PRO A 221 24.51 14.38 -19.08
N ILE A 222 25.39 15.01 -19.87
CA ILE A 222 26.77 14.60 -20.13
C ILE A 222 27.63 14.82 -18.88
N GLN A 223 28.28 13.77 -18.34
CA GLN A 223 29.25 13.95 -17.25
C GLN A 223 30.65 14.26 -17.76
N LYS A 224 31.26 15.33 -17.23
CA LYS A 224 32.69 15.62 -17.40
C LYS A 224 33.52 15.05 -16.24
N SER A 225 34.61 14.38 -16.57
CA SER A 225 35.52 13.65 -15.65
C SER A 225 36.25 14.52 -14.61
N SER A 226 36.16 15.85 -14.68
CA SER A 226 36.89 16.78 -13.79
C SER A 226 36.31 16.88 -12.37
N LEU A 227 35.07 16.40 -12.16
CA LEU A 227 34.43 16.30 -10.85
C LEU A 227 34.78 15.01 -10.10
N GLY A 228 35.91 14.37 -10.43
CA GLY A 228 36.38 13.18 -9.73
C GLY A 228 35.52 11.97 -10.10
N ASP A 229 36.19 10.92 -10.55
CA ASP A 229 35.61 9.60 -10.74
C ASP A 229 35.04 9.09 -9.40
N THR A 230 33.75 9.34 -9.18
CA THR A 230 32.99 8.71 -8.09
C THR A 230 32.23 7.47 -8.59
N GLY A 231 32.52 7.05 -9.84
CA GLY A 231 31.90 5.91 -10.49
C GLY A 231 30.39 5.93 -10.36
N VAL A 232 29.67 6.58 -11.29
CA VAL A 232 28.33 6.20 -11.80
C VAL A 232 27.80 7.32 -12.70
N THR A 233 27.61 7.00 -13.98
CA THR A 233 26.47 7.50 -14.80
C THR A 233 26.20 6.48 -15.88
N THR A 234 25.35 5.54 -15.54
CA THR A 234 24.43 4.96 -16.50
C THR A 234 23.21 5.90 -16.54
N LEU A 235 22.49 5.98 -17.68
CA LEU A 235 21.07 6.38 -17.70
C LEU A 235 20.37 5.92 -16.41
N PRO A 236 19.43 6.67 -15.80
CA PRO A 236 18.70 6.16 -14.64
C PRO A 236 18.13 4.82 -15.04
N TRP A 237 18.69 3.78 -14.43
CA TRP A 237 18.49 2.43 -14.88
C TRP A 237 17.00 2.14 -14.80
N GLN A 238 16.39 1.83 -15.93
CA GLN A 238 14.97 1.48 -15.95
C GLN A 238 14.85 -0.04 -15.89
N PRO A 239 14.04 -0.57 -14.97
CA PRO A 239 13.81 -1.99 -14.90
C PRO A 239 13.05 -2.43 -16.17
N LYS A 240 13.72 -3.23 -17.00
CA LYS A 240 13.16 -3.93 -18.16
C LYS A 240 13.68 -5.36 -18.17
N GLU A 241 12.94 -6.25 -18.80
CA GLU A 241 13.37 -7.64 -19.00
C GLU A 241 14.76 -7.70 -19.65
N GLY A 242 15.60 -8.61 -19.17
CA GLY A 242 17.00 -8.76 -19.56
C GLY A 242 17.97 -7.72 -18.98
N ALA A 243 17.50 -6.64 -18.34
CA ALA A 243 18.39 -5.63 -17.78
C ALA A 243 19.16 -6.15 -16.57
N GLU A 244 20.46 -5.89 -16.53
CA GLU A 244 21.30 -6.21 -15.39
C GLU A 244 21.07 -5.21 -14.26
N ILE A 245 20.95 -5.68 -13.01
CA ILE A 245 20.62 -4.85 -11.86
C ILE A 245 21.86 -4.07 -11.39
N PRO A 246 21.83 -2.72 -11.33
CA PRO A 246 22.96 -1.94 -10.83
C PRO A 246 23.34 -2.36 -9.42
N GLY A 247 24.64 -2.58 -9.18
CA GLY A 247 25.15 -3.07 -7.90
C GLY A 247 25.07 -4.59 -7.69
N ARG A 248 24.34 -5.35 -8.53
CA ARG A 248 24.25 -6.82 -8.46
C ARG A 248 24.67 -7.44 -9.78
N LYS A 249 25.98 -7.47 -10.01
CA LYS A 249 26.56 -8.07 -11.23
C LYS A 249 26.09 -9.51 -11.42
N ASN A 250 25.87 -9.90 -12.67
CA ASN A 250 25.33 -11.20 -13.09
C ASN A 250 23.84 -11.45 -12.76
N TRP A 251 23.11 -10.54 -12.12
CA TRP A 251 21.65 -10.68 -11.97
C TRP A 251 20.94 -9.90 -13.07
N ALA A 252 20.13 -10.59 -13.87
CA ALA A 252 19.31 -9.96 -14.91
C ALA A 252 17.83 -10.12 -14.58
N LEU A 253 17.06 -9.04 -14.76
CA LEU A 253 15.61 -9.08 -14.63
C LEU A 253 15.00 -10.01 -15.69
N HIS A 254 13.98 -10.76 -15.29
CA HIS A 254 13.23 -11.69 -16.13
C HIS A 254 11.74 -11.32 -16.08
N ASP A 255 10.97 -11.96 -15.21
CA ASP A 255 9.53 -11.73 -15.09
C ASP A 255 9.21 -10.52 -14.21
N ARG A 256 8.33 -9.65 -14.67
CA ARG A 256 7.79 -8.57 -13.82
C ARG A 256 6.59 -9.09 -13.04
N LEU A 257 6.75 -9.31 -11.74
CA LEU A 257 5.68 -9.75 -10.83
C LEU A 257 4.70 -8.61 -10.51
N ARG A 258 5.20 -7.37 -10.40
CA ARG A 258 4.37 -6.22 -10.02
C ARG A 258 4.67 -4.98 -10.86
N LYS A 259 3.60 -4.35 -11.36
CA LYS A 259 3.64 -3.09 -12.09
C LYS A 259 3.12 -1.96 -11.20
N SER A 260 4.02 -1.21 -10.56
CA SER A 260 3.70 0.09 -9.97
C SER A 260 4.66 1.16 -10.52
N LYS A 261 4.19 2.41 -10.57
CA LYS A 261 4.97 3.56 -11.06
C LYS A 261 6.14 3.89 -10.13
N THR A 262 6.04 3.55 -8.85
CA THR A 262 7.02 3.94 -7.81
C THR A 262 7.82 2.77 -7.25
N LEU A 263 7.26 1.55 -7.25
CA LEU A 263 7.91 0.33 -6.78
C LEU A 263 7.63 -0.80 -7.77
N SER A 264 8.66 -1.44 -8.31
CA SER A 264 8.51 -2.58 -9.21
C SER A 264 9.07 -3.84 -8.58
N GLU A 265 8.40 -4.97 -8.77
CA GLU A 265 8.83 -6.26 -8.27
C GLU A 265 9.09 -7.20 -9.44
N TRP A 266 10.24 -7.86 -9.40
CA TRP A 266 10.74 -8.66 -10.51
C TRP A 266 11.36 -9.95 -10.03
N VAL A 267 11.16 -11.02 -10.78
CA VAL A 267 12.06 -12.17 -10.76
C VAL A 267 13.32 -11.77 -11.52
N ALA A 268 14.48 -12.04 -10.93
CA ALA A 268 15.76 -11.95 -11.59
C ALA A 268 16.46 -13.31 -11.57
N VAL A 269 17.23 -13.57 -12.63
CA VAL A 269 17.98 -14.81 -12.82
C VAL A 269 19.47 -14.48 -12.78
N HIS A 270 20.23 -15.24 -12.01
CA HIS A 270 21.67 -15.16 -12.00
C HIS A 270 22.26 -15.83 -13.25
N LYS A 271 22.93 -15.06 -14.10
CA LYS A 271 23.42 -15.47 -15.43
C LYS A 271 24.33 -16.70 -15.44
N LYS A 272 25.04 -16.98 -14.33
CA LYS A 272 25.99 -18.10 -14.25
C LYS A 272 25.43 -19.35 -13.58
N THR A 273 24.61 -19.18 -12.54
CA THR A 273 24.13 -20.31 -11.72
C THR A 273 22.70 -20.71 -12.06
N GLY A 274 21.94 -19.84 -12.74
CA GLY A 274 20.51 -20.02 -12.96
C GLY A 274 19.67 -19.75 -11.72
N ASP A 275 20.27 -19.30 -10.60
CA ASP A 275 19.53 -19.01 -9.37
C ASP A 275 18.51 -17.90 -9.62
N ARG A 276 17.32 -18.08 -9.06
CA ARG A 276 16.24 -17.10 -9.13
C ARG A 276 16.07 -16.38 -7.80
N ARG A 277 15.84 -15.07 -7.86
CA ARG A 277 15.53 -14.20 -6.72
C ARG A 277 14.48 -13.19 -7.10
N VAL A 278 13.77 -12.67 -6.10
CA VAL A 278 12.84 -11.56 -6.29
C VAL A 278 13.52 -10.27 -5.88
N PHE A 279 13.38 -9.23 -6.70
CA PHE A 279 13.90 -7.89 -6.44
C PHE A 279 12.75 -6.90 -6.37
N LYS A 280 12.62 -6.21 -5.23
CA LYS A 280 11.76 -5.03 -5.12
C LYS A 280 12.60 -3.79 -5.34
N LEU A 281 12.34 -3.07 -6.43
CA LEU A 281 13.16 -1.99 -6.96
C LEU A 281 12.40 -0.67 -6.94
N THR A 282 13.04 0.40 -6.47
CA THR A 282 12.48 1.76 -6.50
C THR A 282 13.57 2.81 -6.70
N SER A 283 13.22 3.93 -7.32
CA SER A 283 14.05 5.15 -7.31
C SER A 283 13.44 6.24 -6.42
N ASP A 284 12.28 5.96 -5.82
CA ASP A 284 11.52 6.89 -5.00
C ASP A 284 11.99 6.84 -3.53
N THR A 285 12.23 8.01 -2.94
CA THR A 285 12.79 8.11 -1.58
C THR A 285 11.78 7.81 -0.48
N ASP A 286 10.47 7.93 -0.74
CA ASP A 286 9.44 7.49 0.19
C ASP A 286 9.28 5.97 0.17
N GLN A 287 9.37 5.35 -1.00
CA GLN A 287 9.43 3.89 -1.13
C GLN A 287 10.70 3.30 -0.49
N LEU A 288 11.83 4.01 -0.57
CA LEU A 288 13.05 3.62 0.13
C LEU A 288 12.84 3.51 1.64
N LYS A 289 12.08 4.43 2.26
CA LYS A 289 11.78 4.37 3.70
C LYS A 289 11.04 3.08 4.06
N LEU A 290 10.16 2.60 3.18
CA LEU A 290 9.42 1.36 3.36
C LEU A 290 10.31 0.13 3.21
N LEU A 291 11.20 0.10 2.22
CA LEU A 291 12.18 -0.99 2.07
C LEU A 291 13.15 -1.05 3.25
N LYS A 292 13.65 0.09 3.74
CA LYS A 292 14.51 0.15 4.93
C LYS A 292 13.80 -0.42 6.16
N ARG A 293 12.51 -0.11 6.32
CA ARG A 293 11.68 -0.65 7.41
C ARG A 293 11.51 -2.17 7.29
N GLU A 294 11.24 -2.68 6.10
CA GLU A 294 11.10 -4.12 5.87
C GLU A 294 12.39 -4.87 6.26
N VAL A 295 13.55 -4.36 5.86
CA VAL A 295 14.86 -4.91 6.26
C VAL A 295 15.10 -4.81 7.77
N ALA A 296 14.75 -3.68 8.39
CA ALA A 296 14.90 -3.50 9.83
C ALA A 296 14.05 -4.50 10.63
N VAL A 297 12.80 -4.72 10.22
CA VAL A 297 11.90 -5.70 10.86
C VAL A 297 12.41 -7.12 10.64
N TYR A 298 12.83 -7.47 9.43
CA TYR A 298 13.40 -8.78 9.14
C TYR A 298 14.64 -9.07 10.00
N ARG A 299 15.56 -8.10 10.14
CA ARG A 299 16.74 -8.24 11.00
C ARG A 299 16.36 -8.47 12.47
N LEU A 300 15.39 -7.72 12.99
CA LEU A 300 14.88 -7.92 14.35
C LEU A 300 14.29 -9.32 14.53
N LEU A 301 13.47 -9.79 13.57
CA LEU A 301 12.90 -11.14 13.60
C LEU A 301 14.02 -12.20 13.60
N LYS A 302 15.02 -12.04 12.74
CA LYS A 302 16.16 -12.96 12.65
C LYS A 302 17.02 -12.96 13.91
N GLU A 303 17.24 -11.80 14.54
CA GLU A 303 18.03 -11.68 15.78
C GLU A 303 17.32 -12.34 16.97
N GLU A 304 16.01 -12.14 17.09
CA GLU A 304 15.25 -12.60 18.26
C GLU A 304 14.68 -14.02 18.11
N LEU A 305 14.45 -14.49 16.87
CA LEU A 305 13.82 -15.80 16.57
C LEU A 305 14.72 -16.78 15.82
N ASP A 306 15.98 -16.41 15.57
CA ASP A 306 16.94 -17.16 14.73
C ASP A 306 16.45 -17.33 13.27
N ASP A 307 17.20 -18.09 12.46
CA ASP A 307 16.84 -18.38 11.07
C ASP A 307 15.65 -19.33 10.97
N ARG A 308 14.45 -18.76 10.85
CA ARG A 308 13.22 -19.51 10.62
C ARG A 308 12.93 -19.75 9.13
N ALA A 309 12.61 -20.99 8.78
CA ALA A 309 12.29 -21.39 7.40
C ALA A 309 10.91 -20.88 6.91
N ASP A 310 10.03 -20.46 7.82
CA ASP A 310 8.68 -19.97 7.57
C ASP A 310 8.61 -18.44 7.39
N ILE A 311 9.74 -17.74 7.53
CA ILE A 311 9.89 -16.32 7.19
C ILE A 311 10.71 -16.24 5.91
N ASN A 312 10.22 -15.51 4.91
CA ASN A 312 10.92 -15.39 3.64
C ASN A 312 12.24 -14.61 3.82
N PRO A 313 13.41 -15.19 3.50
CA PRO A 313 14.67 -14.53 3.77
C PRO A 313 14.92 -13.35 2.83
N ILE A 314 15.41 -12.25 3.41
CA ILE A 314 16.04 -11.15 2.67
C ILE A 314 17.53 -11.47 2.55
N ASN A 315 17.99 -11.68 1.32
CA ASN A 315 19.35 -12.10 1.01
C ASN A 315 20.33 -10.93 0.96
N ASP A 316 19.91 -9.79 0.39
CA ASP A 316 20.75 -8.60 0.19
C ASP A 316 19.88 -7.35 0.01
N TRP A 317 20.48 -6.15 0.04
CA TRP A 317 19.80 -4.88 -0.26
C TRP A 317 20.79 -3.80 -0.71
N ASN A 318 20.30 -2.81 -1.45
CA ASN A 318 21.03 -1.58 -1.76
C ASN A 318 20.17 -0.36 -1.42
N PHE A 319 20.67 0.46 -0.49
CA PHE A 319 20.02 1.70 -0.05
C PHE A 319 20.92 2.94 -0.25
N GLU A 320 22.10 2.76 -0.84
CA GLU A 320 23.08 3.83 -0.99
C GLU A 320 22.81 4.67 -2.23
N ARG A 321 22.45 4.01 -3.34
CA ARG A 321 22.21 4.66 -4.63
C ARG A 321 21.04 4.02 -5.37
N PRO A 322 20.24 4.78 -6.14
CA PRO A 322 19.18 4.23 -6.95
C PRO A 322 19.72 3.34 -8.10
N PRO A 323 18.97 2.30 -8.53
CA PRO A 323 17.73 1.84 -7.93
C PRO A 323 17.99 1.24 -6.54
N TYR A 324 17.20 1.69 -5.57
CA TYR A 324 17.17 1.07 -4.26
C TYR A 324 16.46 -0.27 -4.37
N PHE A 325 16.98 -1.29 -3.70
CA PHE A 325 16.34 -2.58 -3.74
C PHE A 325 16.51 -3.40 -2.47
N ILE A 326 15.63 -4.37 -2.31
CA ILE A 326 15.85 -5.56 -1.48
C ILE A 326 15.80 -6.79 -2.39
N GLU A 327 16.68 -7.74 -2.11
CA GLU A 327 16.73 -9.07 -2.72
C GLU A 327 16.12 -10.07 -1.74
N ILE A 328 15.10 -10.78 -2.19
CA ILE A 328 14.36 -11.77 -1.41
C ILE A 328 14.37 -13.12 -2.13
N ALA A 329 14.24 -14.19 -1.35
CA ALA A 329 14.17 -15.53 -1.91
C ALA A 329 12.95 -15.67 -2.84
N TYR A 330 13.19 -16.39 -3.95
CA TYR A 330 12.19 -16.77 -4.92
C TYR A 330 11.60 -18.13 -4.55
N SER A 331 10.31 -18.30 -4.85
CA SER A 331 9.66 -19.61 -4.82
C SER A 331 9.09 -19.95 -6.19
N GLU A 332 9.36 -21.17 -6.65
CA GLU A 332 8.83 -21.74 -7.90
C GLU A 332 7.29 -21.78 -7.91
N SER A 333 6.70 -22.03 -6.75
CA SER A 333 5.23 -22.11 -6.61
C SER A 333 4.57 -20.74 -6.47
N GLY A 334 5.36 -19.66 -6.40
CA GLY A 334 4.85 -18.31 -6.28
C GLY A 334 4.14 -18.02 -4.94
N TYR A 335 3.24 -17.06 -4.98
CA TYR A 335 2.39 -16.67 -3.86
C TYR A 335 1.19 -17.62 -3.70
N LEU A 336 0.56 -17.64 -2.53
CA LEU A 336 -0.55 -18.54 -2.21
C LEU A 336 -1.69 -18.51 -3.25
N HIS A 337 -2.03 -17.31 -3.76
CA HIS A 337 -3.05 -17.17 -4.79
C HIS A 337 -2.63 -17.79 -6.14
N GLU A 338 -1.40 -17.52 -6.60
CA GLU A 338 -0.83 -18.09 -7.83
C GLU A 338 -0.67 -19.61 -7.73
N TRP A 339 -0.18 -20.09 -6.58
CA TRP A 339 -0.08 -21.52 -6.31
C TRP A 339 -1.46 -22.17 -6.36
N ALA A 340 -2.46 -21.59 -5.70
CA ALA A 340 -3.80 -22.14 -5.71
C ALA A 340 -4.40 -22.18 -7.12
N GLU A 341 -4.22 -21.13 -7.91
CA GLU A 341 -4.62 -21.11 -9.33
C GLU A 341 -3.92 -22.21 -10.14
N SER A 342 -2.62 -22.43 -9.91
CA SER A 342 -1.87 -23.51 -10.57
C SER A 342 -2.39 -24.92 -10.24
N GLN A 343 -3.07 -25.08 -9.10
CA GLN A 343 -3.72 -26.33 -8.70
C GLN A 343 -5.15 -26.47 -9.26
N GLY A 344 -5.65 -25.51 -10.03
CA GLY A 344 -7.05 -25.45 -10.48
C GLY A 344 -7.99 -24.69 -9.55
N GLY A 345 -7.43 -23.83 -8.68
CA GLY A 345 -8.15 -23.03 -7.68
C GLY A 345 -8.24 -23.71 -6.31
N LEU A 346 -8.64 -22.95 -5.28
CA LEU A 346 -8.66 -23.44 -3.89
C LEU A 346 -9.53 -24.69 -3.68
N LYS A 347 -10.64 -24.84 -4.41
CA LYS A 347 -11.53 -26.01 -4.28
C LYS A 347 -10.90 -27.32 -4.75
N ALA A 348 -9.92 -27.25 -5.66
CA ALA A 348 -9.17 -28.42 -6.10
C ALA A 348 -8.17 -28.90 -5.03
N ILE A 349 -7.83 -28.04 -4.07
CA ILE A 349 -6.91 -28.34 -2.99
C ILE A 349 -7.69 -28.96 -1.82
N PRO A 350 -7.27 -30.13 -1.31
CA PRO A 350 -7.88 -30.76 -0.15
C PRO A 350 -8.01 -29.79 1.05
N LEU A 351 -9.16 -29.84 1.73
CA LEU A 351 -9.47 -28.90 2.82
C LEU A 351 -8.46 -29.01 3.97
N ASP A 352 -8.09 -30.23 4.35
CA ASP A 352 -7.05 -30.51 5.34
C ASP A 352 -5.72 -29.82 5.01
N LEU A 353 -5.31 -29.85 3.74
CA LEU A 353 -4.09 -29.16 3.30
C LEU A 353 -4.24 -27.63 3.36
N ARG A 354 -5.40 -27.10 2.98
CA ARG A 354 -5.69 -25.65 3.10
C ARG A 354 -5.65 -25.19 4.56
N LEU A 355 -6.23 -25.96 5.48
CA LEU A 355 -6.21 -25.67 6.91
C LEU A 355 -4.82 -25.80 7.52
N GLU A 356 -4.02 -26.77 7.08
CA GLU A 356 -2.62 -26.90 7.51
C GLU A 356 -1.76 -25.70 7.09
N LEU A 357 -1.99 -25.12 5.89
CA LEU A 357 -1.33 -23.87 5.50
C LEU A 357 -1.72 -22.71 6.42
N VAL A 358 -2.99 -22.62 6.83
CA VAL A 358 -3.42 -21.60 7.82
C VAL A 358 -2.73 -21.83 9.17
N ALA A 359 -2.60 -23.08 9.61
CA ALA A 359 -1.91 -23.41 10.85
C ALA A 359 -0.43 -22.93 10.83
N GLN A 360 0.29 -23.19 9.74
CA GLN A 360 1.68 -22.72 9.56
C GLN A 360 1.79 -21.18 9.55
N ILE A 361 0.85 -20.50 8.87
CA ILE A 361 0.77 -19.04 8.86
C ILE A 361 0.55 -18.51 10.29
N ALA A 362 -0.35 -19.14 11.04
CA ALA A 362 -0.67 -18.74 12.41
C ALA A 362 0.53 -18.96 13.36
N GLU A 363 1.29 -20.03 13.20
CA GLU A 363 2.54 -20.24 13.96
C GLU A 363 3.59 -19.17 13.67
N THR A 364 3.78 -18.83 12.40
CA THR A 364 4.71 -17.78 11.98
C THR A 364 4.29 -16.42 12.53
N LEU A 365 2.98 -16.14 12.52
CA LEU A 365 2.41 -14.90 13.04
C LEU A 365 2.56 -14.80 14.56
N ASP A 366 2.31 -15.88 15.31
CA ASP A 366 2.51 -15.91 16.77
C ASP A 366 3.98 -15.66 17.12
N ALA A 367 4.91 -16.26 16.37
CA ALA A 367 6.34 -16.05 16.57
C ALA A 367 6.72 -14.57 16.39
N ALA A 368 6.24 -13.92 15.32
CA ALA A 368 6.45 -12.49 15.12
C ALA A 368 5.81 -11.64 16.25
N HIS A 369 4.60 -11.99 16.68
CA HIS A 369 3.89 -11.31 17.77
C HIS A 369 4.66 -11.43 19.11
N SER A 370 5.33 -12.55 19.37
CA SER A 370 6.11 -12.79 20.59
C SER A 370 7.27 -11.80 20.77
N VAL A 371 7.79 -11.25 19.66
CA VAL A 371 8.84 -10.22 19.63
C VAL A 371 8.29 -8.83 19.32
N SER A 372 6.97 -8.64 19.50
CA SER A 372 6.26 -7.37 19.28
C SER A 372 6.29 -6.85 17.83
N VAL A 373 6.41 -7.75 16.86
CA VAL A 373 6.32 -7.41 15.43
C VAL A 373 4.91 -7.71 14.92
N LEU A 374 4.28 -6.70 14.31
CA LEU A 374 2.98 -6.83 13.64
C LEU A 374 3.18 -7.04 12.13
N HIS A 375 2.38 -7.90 11.50
CA HIS A 375 2.41 -8.13 10.06
C HIS A 375 1.71 -7.00 9.28
N LYS A 376 0.48 -6.64 9.70
CA LYS A 376 -0.41 -5.54 9.19
C LYS A 376 -0.91 -5.62 7.75
N CYS A 377 -0.34 -6.47 6.90
CA CYS A 377 -0.79 -6.67 5.53
C CYS A 377 -0.92 -8.15 5.16
N LEU A 378 -1.43 -8.97 6.09
CA LEU A 378 -1.57 -10.41 5.90
C LEU A 378 -2.65 -10.68 4.85
N SER A 379 -2.26 -11.32 3.75
CA SER A 379 -3.13 -11.64 2.60
C SER A 379 -2.49 -12.76 1.75
N PRO A 380 -3.20 -13.34 0.77
CA PRO A 380 -2.64 -14.36 -0.12
C PRO A 380 -1.42 -13.88 -0.93
N LYS A 381 -1.25 -12.55 -1.09
CA LYS A 381 -0.11 -11.93 -1.78
C LYS A 381 1.09 -11.69 -0.84
N SER A 382 0.93 -11.92 0.46
CA SER A 382 2.02 -11.84 1.45
C SER A 382 2.48 -13.22 1.92
N ILE A 383 1.99 -14.30 1.30
CA ILE A 383 2.30 -15.69 1.65
C ILE A 383 2.91 -16.35 0.40
N GLN A 384 4.18 -16.75 0.47
CA GLN A 384 4.78 -17.60 -0.54
C GLN A 384 4.58 -19.07 -0.18
N ILE A 385 4.38 -19.91 -1.18
CA ILE A 385 4.31 -21.36 -0.99
C ILE A 385 5.62 -21.98 -1.46
N GLN A 386 6.24 -22.82 -0.64
CA GLN A 386 7.38 -23.62 -1.03
C GLN A 386 6.99 -25.10 -0.98
N VAL A 387 7.15 -25.80 -2.10
CA VAL A 387 6.93 -27.24 -2.15
C VAL A 387 8.25 -27.97 -1.87
N ASP A 388 8.26 -28.84 -0.87
CA ASP A 388 9.45 -29.64 -0.54
C ASP A 388 9.68 -30.78 -1.55
N ARG A 389 10.79 -31.52 -1.38
CA ARG A 389 11.13 -32.64 -2.28
C ARG A 389 10.10 -33.78 -2.29
N LYS A 390 9.22 -33.85 -1.27
CA LYS A 390 8.14 -34.84 -1.18
C LYS A 390 6.82 -34.34 -1.76
N GLY A 391 6.79 -33.11 -2.29
CA GLY A 391 5.58 -32.50 -2.83
C GLY A 391 4.71 -31.82 -1.77
N LYS A 392 5.16 -31.70 -0.51
CA LYS A 392 4.37 -31.04 0.54
C LYS A 392 4.58 -29.52 0.48
N PRO A 393 3.51 -28.70 0.40
CA PRO A 393 3.63 -27.26 0.45
C PRO A 393 3.85 -26.75 1.89
N HIS A 394 4.68 -25.72 2.01
CA HIS A 394 4.99 -25.01 3.24
C HIS A 394 4.78 -23.52 3.01
N ALA A 395 4.05 -22.86 3.91
CA ALA A 395 3.82 -21.43 3.86
C ALA A 395 5.02 -20.64 4.38
N ARG A 396 5.37 -19.56 3.68
CA ARG A 396 6.35 -18.57 4.12
C ARG A 396 5.76 -17.18 4.12
N LEU A 397 5.85 -16.48 5.25
CA LEU A 397 5.40 -15.10 5.34
C LEU A 397 6.46 -14.14 4.80
N THR A 398 6.00 -13.14 4.07
CA THR A 398 6.80 -12.02 3.56
C THR A 398 6.04 -10.71 3.79
N ASN A 399 6.65 -9.56 3.53
CA ASN A 399 6.01 -8.26 3.66
C ASN A 399 5.56 -7.93 5.10
N PHE A 400 6.37 -8.22 6.13
CA PHE A 400 6.18 -7.75 7.53
C PHE A 400 6.20 -6.21 7.68
N GLY A 401 6.08 -5.48 6.57
CA GLY A 401 6.57 -4.14 6.30
C GLY A 401 5.88 -2.98 7.00
N PHE A 402 5.03 -3.19 8.00
CA PHE A 402 4.30 -2.05 8.57
C PHE A 402 4.24 -2.00 10.10
N GLY A 403 4.85 -2.94 10.82
CA GLY A 403 4.90 -3.00 12.29
C GLY A 403 5.32 -1.70 12.97
N ALA A 404 4.51 -1.17 13.89
CA ALA A 404 5.04 -0.24 14.87
C ALA A 404 5.97 -1.09 15.73
N ILE A 405 7.27 -0.84 15.67
CA ILE A 405 8.19 -1.48 16.61
C ILE A 405 7.92 -0.77 17.92
N SER A 406 7.30 -1.48 18.88
CA SER A 406 7.01 -0.95 20.23
C SER A 406 8.27 -0.63 21.04
N ARG A 407 9.47 -0.80 20.45
CA ARG A 407 10.78 -0.44 21.00
C ARG A 407 11.48 0.61 20.11
N PRO A 408 11.15 1.90 20.24
CA PRO A 408 11.69 2.97 19.40
C PRO A 408 13.22 3.14 19.48
N GLU A 409 13.87 2.57 20.50
CA GLU A 409 15.32 2.75 20.75
C GLU A 409 16.22 2.03 19.74
N ARG A 410 15.81 0.86 19.22
CA ARG A 410 16.63 0.06 18.28
C ARG A 410 16.54 0.49 16.81
N LEU A 411 15.65 1.43 16.46
CA LEU A 411 15.52 1.98 15.11
C LEU A 411 16.50 3.11 14.79
N LYS A 412 17.19 3.64 15.82
CA LYS A 412 18.14 4.75 15.68
C LYS A 412 19.35 4.38 14.81
N ASP A 413 19.77 3.11 14.85
CA ASP A 413 20.95 2.63 14.12
C ASP A 413 20.73 2.50 12.60
N VAL A 414 19.47 2.55 12.14
CA VAL A 414 19.09 2.46 10.71
C VAL A 414 18.53 3.78 10.17
N GLY A 415 18.51 4.84 10.99
CA GLY A 415 18.07 6.19 10.58
C GLY A 415 16.57 6.29 10.25
N VAL A 416 15.73 5.40 10.80
CA VAL A 416 14.28 5.39 10.55
C VAL A 416 13.56 6.16 11.68
N SER A 417 12.83 7.21 11.31
CA SER A 417 11.97 7.96 12.25
C SER A 417 10.78 7.12 12.70
N THR A 418 10.50 7.14 14.01
CA THR A 418 9.45 6.38 14.70
C THR A 418 8.02 6.89 14.48
N ALA A 419 7.82 7.84 13.56
CA ALA A 419 6.49 8.36 13.24
C ALA A 419 5.56 7.25 12.73
N GLN A 420 4.44 7.03 13.43
CA GLN A 420 3.39 6.09 13.02
C GLN A 420 2.74 6.60 11.73
N MET A 421 3.13 6.07 10.56
CA MET A 421 2.41 6.34 9.32
C MET A 421 1.01 5.72 9.36
N LYS A 422 0.00 6.51 8.96
CA LYS A 422 -1.38 6.03 8.81
C LYS A 422 -1.45 5.03 7.64
N ILE A 423 -2.16 3.93 7.86
CA ILE A 423 -2.32 2.80 6.91
C ILE A 423 -2.81 3.25 5.52
N PRO A 424 -3.72 4.23 5.36
CA PRO A 424 -4.17 4.69 4.03
C PRO A 424 -3.05 5.28 3.14
N THR A 425 -2.04 5.93 3.71
CA THR A 425 -0.88 6.47 2.94
C THR A 425 0.06 5.35 2.49
N LEU A 426 0.13 4.27 3.27
CA LEU A 426 0.92 3.05 3.00
C LEU A 426 0.22 2.11 1.99
N PHE A 427 -1.12 2.09 2.04
CA PHE A 427 -2.00 1.27 1.23
C PHE A 427 -1.92 1.58 -0.28
N ASN A 428 -1.76 2.86 -0.63
CA ASN A 428 -1.63 3.32 -2.01
C ASN A 428 -0.27 2.96 -2.66
N ALA A 429 0.75 2.62 -1.87
CA ALA A 429 2.13 2.42 -2.35
C ALA A 429 2.47 0.95 -2.70
N GLN A 430 2.13 -0.02 -1.84
CA GLN A 430 2.74 -1.36 -1.88
C GLN A 430 1.86 -2.50 -2.41
N LEU A 431 0.52 -2.46 -2.29
CA LEU A 431 -0.33 -3.64 -2.55
C LEU A 431 -1.46 -3.42 -3.54
N GLY A 432 -1.85 -2.16 -3.79
CA GLY A 432 -2.98 -1.83 -4.67
C GLY A 432 -4.27 -1.79 -3.85
N VAL A 433 -5.04 -0.73 -4.05
CA VAL A 433 -6.12 -0.30 -3.15
C VAL A 433 -7.27 -1.31 -3.05
N SER A 434 -7.44 -2.18 -4.04
CA SER A 434 -8.59 -3.09 -4.12
C SER A 434 -8.39 -4.42 -3.38
N ASP A 435 -7.18 -4.98 -3.39
CA ASP A 435 -6.99 -6.40 -3.06
C ASP A 435 -6.83 -6.68 -1.57
N LEU A 436 -6.26 -5.73 -0.82
CA LEU A 436 -6.06 -5.87 0.62
C LEU A 436 -7.32 -5.48 1.42
N ALA A 437 -8.27 -4.77 0.81
CA ALA A 437 -9.46 -4.26 1.49
C ALA A 437 -10.27 -5.35 2.21
N LEU A 438 -10.33 -6.56 1.64
CA LEU A 438 -11.02 -7.73 2.18
C LEU A 438 -10.42 -8.23 3.51
N TYR A 439 -9.13 -8.00 3.74
CA TYR A 439 -8.39 -8.53 4.89
C TYR A 439 -8.20 -7.49 5.99
N LEU A 440 -8.49 -6.21 5.73
CA LEU A 440 -8.33 -5.15 6.71
C LEU A 440 -9.39 -5.25 7.80
N ALA A 441 -8.93 -5.20 9.05
CA ALA A 441 -9.83 -5.15 10.20
C ALA A 441 -10.71 -3.89 10.19
N PRO A 442 -11.96 -3.94 10.69
CA PRO A 442 -12.89 -2.82 10.63
C PRO A 442 -12.38 -1.54 11.29
N GLU A 443 -11.61 -1.65 12.38
CA GLU A 443 -10.98 -0.52 13.04
C GLU A 443 -9.90 0.14 12.17
N VAL A 444 -9.16 -0.66 11.39
CA VAL A 444 -8.12 -0.19 10.47
C VAL A 444 -8.75 0.47 9.25
N GLN A 445 -9.83 -0.09 8.71
CA GLN A 445 -10.61 0.54 7.63
C GLN A 445 -11.14 1.91 8.05
N LYS A 446 -11.51 2.09 9.32
CA LYS A 446 -11.92 3.37 9.93
C LYS A 446 -10.75 4.34 10.20
N GLY A 447 -9.51 3.94 9.89
CA GLY A 447 -8.31 4.77 10.03
C GLY A 447 -7.60 4.68 11.38
N HIS A 448 -8.01 3.78 12.28
CA HIS A 448 -7.26 3.51 13.50
C HIS A 448 -5.95 2.76 13.21
N THR A 449 -5.01 2.83 14.16
CA THR A 449 -3.73 2.13 14.06
C THR A 449 -3.94 0.61 14.20
N ALA A 450 -3.34 -0.17 13.30
CA ALA A 450 -3.37 -1.63 13.40
C ALA A 450 -2.66 -2.14 14.67
N THR A 451 -3.22 -3.20 15.24
CA THR A 451 -2.79 -3.85 16.48
C THR A 451 -2.59 -5.36 16.26
N LEU A 452 -2.19 -6.11 17.29
CA LEU A 452 -2.16 -7.58 17.26
C LEU A 452 -3.53 -8.15 16.86
N GLN A 453 -4.60 -7.53 17.37
CA GLN A 453 -5.97 -7.92 17.09
C GLN A 453 -6.32 -7.72 15.61
N SER A 454 -5.74 -6.71 14.97
CA SER A 454 -5.93 -6.48 13.52
C SER A 454 -5.30 -7.58 12.68
N ASP A 455 -4.14 -8.12 13.07
CA ASP A 455 -3.54 -9.30 12.41
C ASP A 455 -4.38 -10.56 12.62
N ILE A 456 -4.94 -10.74 13.82
CA ILE A 456 -5.85 -11.85 14.15
C ILE A 456 -7.08 -11.82 13.25
N TYR A 457 -7.63 -10.63 12.97
CA TYR A 457 -8.72 -10.47 12.02
C TYR A 457 -8.34 -10.91 10.61
N SER A 458 -7.19 -10.45 10.09
CA SER A 458 -6.72 -10.85 8.76
C SER A 458 -6.48 -12.36 8.67
N LEU A 459 -5.99 -13.00 9.75
CA LEU A 459 -5.86 -14.46 9.84
C LEU A 459 -7.23 -15.15 9.80
N GLY A 460 -8.25 -14.61 10.49
CA GLY A 460 -9.62 -15.09 10.44
C GLY A 460 -10.24 -15.02 9.05
N VAL A 461 -10.02 -13.91 8.32
CA VAL A 461 -10.44 -13.77 6.91
C VAL A 461 -9.77 -14.83 6.04
N LEU A 462 -8.46 -15.04 6.18
CA LEU A 462 -7.74 -16.08 5.45
C LEU A 462 -8.28 -17.47 5.76
N LEU A 463 -8.52 -17.78 7.04
CA LEU A 463 -9.09 -19.06 7.46
C LEU A 463 -10.45 -19.28 6.82
N TYR A 464 -11.33 -18.28 6.80
CA TYR A 464 -12.63 -18.36 6.15
C TYR A 464 -12.51 -18.64 4.65
N GLN A 465 -11.69 -17.86 3.94
CA GLN A 465 -11.49 -18.01 2.51
C GLN A 465 -10.88 -19.36 2.12
N LEU A 466 -9.89 -19.83 2.90
CA LEU A 466 -9.27 -21.14 2.70
C LEU A 466 -10.21 -22.29 3.09
N SER A 467 -11.14 -22.08 4.01
CA SER A 467 -12.15 -23.09 4.35
C SER A 467 -13.20 -23.24 3.25
N VAL A 468 -13.80 -22.12 2.80
CA VAL A 468 -14.83 -22.11 1.75
C VAL A 468 -14.24 -22.41 0.36
N GLY A 469 -12.99 -22.03 0.14
CA GLY A 469 -12.27 -22.24 -1.11
C GLY A 469 -12.46 -21.12 -2.14
N SER A 470 -12.49 -19.86 -1.69
CA SER A 470 -12.53 -18.68 -2.57
C SER A 470 -11.83 -17.49 -1.91
N PHE A 471 -11.01 -16.75 -2.68
CA PHE A 471 -10.38 -15.50 -2.22
C PHE A 471 -11.26 -14.25 -2.42
N GLU A 472 -12.39 -14.38 -3.12
CA GLU A 472 -13.26 -13.26 -3.48
C GLU A 472 -14.36 -13.00 -2.44
N ILE A 473 -14.54 -13.93 -1.51
CA ILE A 473 -15.58 -13.84 -0.48
C ILE A 473 -15.14 -12.94 0.67
N SER A 474 -16.09 -12.16 1.17
CA SER A 474 -15.94 -11.30 2.33
C SER A 474 -16.54 -11.94 3.59
N VAL A 475 -15.99 -11.61 4.75
CA VAL A 475 -16.55 -11.94 6.08
C VAL A 475 -17.60 -10.92 6.56
N THR A 476 -18.02 -10.00 5.69
CA THR A 476 -19.08 -9.02 6.00
C THR A 476 -20.47 -9.59 5.67
N GLY A 477 -21.42 -9.48 6.59
CA GLY A 477 -22.80 -9.95 6.38
C GLY A 477 -23.01 -11.40 6.85
N TYR A 478 -23.73 -12.19 6.05
CA TYR A 478 -24.17 -13.56 6.36
C TYR A 478 -23.11 -14.63 6.03
N TRP A 479 -21.84 -14.39 6.37
CA TRP A 479 -20.75 -15.31 6.02
C TRP A 479 -20.88 -16.68 6.70
N GLN A 480 -21.56 -16.75 7.85
CA GLN A 480 -21.79 -17.99 8.60
C GLN A 480 -22.65 -19.00 7.83
N GLU A 481 -23.49 -18.54 6.89
CA GLU A 481 -24.33 -19.39 6.05
C GLU A 481 -23.51 -20.19 5.02
N ASN A 482 -22.29 -19.73 4.69
CA ASN A 482 -21.40 -20.41 3.76
C ASN A 482 -20.55 -21.51 4.40
N MET A 483 -20.80 -21.84 5.68
CA MET A 483 -19.95 -22.75 6.43
C MET A 483 -20.77 -23.70 7.29
N ASP A 484 -20.83 -24.97 6.90
CA ASP A 484 -21.61 -26.00 7.61
C ASP A 484 -20.93 -26.50 8.89
N ASP A 485 -19.59 -26.50 8.93
CA ASP A 485 -18.83 -26.99 10.08
C ASP A 485 -18.95 -26.02 11.28
N PRO A 486 -19.59 -26.42 12.39
CA PRO A 486 -19.80 -25.55 13.54
C PRO A 486 -18.50 -25.20 14.27
N LEU A 487 -17.49 -26.07 14.27
CA LEU A 487 -16.22 -25.81 14.95
C LEU A 487 -15.40 -24.75 14.19
N LEU A 488 -15.33 -24.86 12.86
CA LEU A 488 -14.69 -23.83 12.03
C LEU A 488 -15.47 -22.52 12.08
N ARG A 489 -16.81 -22.57 12.06
CA ARG A 489 -17.66 -21.38 12.15
C ARG A 489 -17.40 -20.61 13.44
N ASN A 490 -17.37 -21.32 14.58
CA ASN A 490 -17.09 -20.70 15.89
C ASN A 490 -15.66 -20.13 15.93
N LEU A 491 -14.67 -20.89 15.47
CA LEU A 491 -13.28 -20.44 15.43
C LEU A 491 -13.13 -19.16 14.61
N ILE A 492 -13.69 -19.09 13.40
CA ILE A 492 -13.63 -17.89 12.57
C ILE A 492 -14.36 -16.72 13.23
N SER A 493 -15.52 -16.96 13.86
CA SER A 493 -16.27 -15.92 14.56
C SER A 493 -15.44 -15.23 15.64
N ASP A 494 -14.64 -15.98 16.39
CA ASP A 494 -13.76 -15.43 17.42
C ASP A 494 -12.61 -14.60 16.84
N LEU A 495 -12.18 -14.90 15.61
CA LEU A 495 -11.10 -14.19 14.92
C LEU A 495 -11.58 -12.94 14.19
N VAL A 496 -12.82 -12.92 13.67
CA VAL A 496 -13.33 -11.82 12.81
C VAL A 496 -14.32 -10.89 13.52
N ASP A 497 -14.43 -10.96 14.85
CA ASP A 497 -15.31 -10.06 15.60
C ASP A 497 -14.95 -8.59 15.35
N ALA A 498 -15.99 -7.78 15.06
CA ALA A 498 -15.84 -6.36 14.77
C ALA A 498 -15.22 -5.59 15.95
N ASN A 499 -15.40 -6.06 17.19
CA ASN A 499 -14.75 -5.52 18.37
C ASN A 499 -13.37 -6.17 18.59
N PRO A 500 -12.25 -5.42 18.48
CA PRO A 500 -10.92 -5.96 18.70
C PRO A 500 -10.72 -6.56 20.10
N ALA A 501 -11.43 -6.08 21.12
CA ALA A 501 -11.30 -6.61 22.49
C ALA A 501 -11.81 -8.05 22.64
N LYS A 502 -12.63 -8.53 21.71
CA LYS A 502 -13.13 -9.91 21.69
C LYS A 502 -12.22 -10.87 20.91
N ARG A 503 -11.34 -10.34 20.05
CA ARG A 503 -10.31 -11.10 19.31
C ARG A 503 -9.12 -11.44 20.23
N GLN A 504 -9.35 -12.31 21.21
CA GLN A 504 -8.35 -12.66 22.23
C GLN A 504 -7.54 -13.91 21.90
N ALA A 505 -7.91 -14.62 20.82
CA ALA A 505 -7.22 -15.82 20.39
C ALA A 505 -5.75 -15.53 20.03
N ARG A 506 -4.82 -16.30 20.59
CA ARG A 506 -3.43 -16.30 20.12
C ARG A 506 -3.31 -17.06 18.80
N PRO A 507 -2.50 -16.60 17.83
CA PRO A 507 -2.36 -17.32 16.56
C PRO A 507 -1.86 -18.77 16.76
N LEU A 508 -0.98 -19.05 17.72
CA LEU A 508 -0.55 -20.43 18.00
C LEU A 508 -1.71 -21.33 18.47
N TRP A 509 -2.66 -20.78 19.24
CA TRP A 509 -3.86 -21.51 19.62
C TRP A 509 -4.71 -21.84 18.39
N VAL A 510 -4.85 -20.92 17.43
CA VAL A 510 -5.55 -21.20 16.17
C VAL A 510 -4.92 -22.37 15.42
N ALA A 511 -3.59 -22.44 15.34
CA ALA A 511 -2.89 -23.56 14.71
C ALA A 511 -3.20 -24.91 15.38
N ASP A 512 -3.19 -24.95 16.71
CA ASP A 512 -3.56 -26.13 17.50
C ASP A 512 -5.01 -26.56 17.25
N GLN A 513 -5.94 -25.59 17.24
CA GLN A 513 -7.34 -25.86 16.91
C GLN A 513 -7.50 -26.47 15.52
N LEU A 514 -6.76 -25.99 14.51
CA LEU A 514 -6.86 -26.54 13.15
C LEU A 514 -6.28 -27.95 13.05
N ARG A 515 -5.17 -28.25 13.72
CA ARG A 515 -4.54 -29.58 13.68
C ARG A 515 -5.29 -30.64 14.50
N THR A 516 -6.01 -30.22 15.53
CA THR A 516 -6.86 -31.10 16.35
C THR A 516 -8.31 -31.15 15.86
N LEU A 517 -8.64 -30.46 14.77
CA LEU A 517 -10.03 -30.29 14.30
C LEU A 517 -10.72 -31.63 14.05
N GLU A 518 -10.06 -32.58 13.40
CA GLU A 518 -10.67 -33.86 13.05
C GLU A 518 -11.00 -34.71 14.28
N ALA A 519 -10.10 -34.73 15.27
CA ALA A 519 -10.36 -35.38 16.55
C ALA A 519 -11.56 -34.75 17.27
N ARG A 520 -11.67 -33.42 17.25
CA ARG A 520 -12.79 -32.69 17.87
C ARG A 520 -14.11 -32.87 17.11
N ARG A 521 -14.07 -33.01 15.79
CA ARG A 521 -15.25 -33.37 14.98
C ARG A 521 -15.77 -34.76 15.36
N LEU A 522 -14.86 -35.72 15.52
CA LEU A 522 -15.22 -37.08 15.94
C LEU A 522 -15.82 -37.08 17.35
N GLU A 523 -15.18 -36.41 18.31
CA GLU A 523 -15.69 -36.28 19.68
C GLU A 523 -17.07 -35.61 19.74
N MET A 524 -17.26 -34.53 18.98
CA MET A 524 -18.55 -33.85 18.87
C MET A 524 -19.63 -34.77 18.27
N HIS A 525 -19.30 -35.53 17.23
CA HIS A 525 -20.24 -36.47 16.61
C HIS A 525 -20.59 -37.63 17.56
N GLU A 526 -19.62 -38.17 18.29
CA GLU A 526 -19.85 -39.21 19.31
C GLU A 526 -20.73 -38.68 20.45
N THR A 527 -20.48 -37.46 20.91
CA THR A 527 -21.30 -36.78 21.92
C THR A 527 -22.74 -36.58 21.44
N GLN A 528 -22.92 -36.11 20.20
CA GLN A 528 -24.25 -35.92 19.60
C GLN A 528 -25.01 -37.25 19.51
N LEU A 529 -24.36 -38.33 19.06
CA LEU A 529 -24.96 -39.66 19.02
C LEU A 529 -25.33 -40.18 20.41
N ALA A 530 -24.49 -39.91 21.42
CA ALA A 530 -24.79 -40.29 22.80
C ALA A 530 -26.00 -39.52 23.35
N GLU A 531 -26.10 -38.22 23.09
CA GLU A 531 -27.25 -37.39 23.45
C GLU A 531 -28.53 -37.83 22.76
N ASP A 532 -28.48 -38.14 21.46
CA ASP A 532 -29.65 -38.58 20.71
C ASP A 532 -30.12 -39.96 21.19
N ARG A 533 -29.20 -40.87 21.51
CA ARG A 533 -29.54 -42.14 22.17
C ARG A 533 -30.16 -41.92 23.55
N ALA A 534 -29.62 -41.00 24.35
CA ALA A 534 -30.17 -40.69 25.67
C ALA A 534 -31.59 -40.10 25.56
N LYS A 535 -31.84 -39.20 24.60
CA LYS A 535 -33.17 -38.64 24.30
C LYS A 535 -34.15 -39.73 23.86
N GLN A 536 -33.74 -40.64 22.98
CA GLN A 536 -34.58 -41.77 22.54
C GLN A 536 -34.92 -42.71 23.69
N VAL A 537 -33.95 -43.03 24.56
CA VAL A 537 -34.19 -43.85 25.75
C VAL A 537 -35.17 -43.14 26.68
N ALA A 538 -34.95 -41.86 26.99
CA ALA A 538 -35.84 -41.06 27.83
C ALA A 538 -37.26 -40.95 27.25
N GLU A 539 -37.40 -40.78 25.93
CA GLU A 539 -38.69 -40.76 25.24
C GLU A 539 -39.38 -42.13 25.32
N SER A 540 -38.64 -43.22 25.14
CA SER A 540 -39.18 -44.59 25.29
C SER A 540 -39.63 -44.89 26.72
N GLU A 541 -38.91 -44.38 27.73
CA GLU A 541 -39.27 -44.51 29.13
C GLU A 541 -40.51 -43.69 29.48
N LEU A 542 -40.61 -42.46 28.94
CA LEU A 542 -41.81 -41.63 29.08
C LEU A 542 -43.02 -42.31 28.43
N GLN A 543 -42.87 -42.86 27.22
CA GLN A 543 -43.94 -43.63 26.57
C GLN A 543 -44.36 -44.86 27.37
N ARG A 544 -43.40 -45.59 27.96
CA ARG A 544 -43.68 -46.72 28.86
C ARG A 544 -44.40 -46.26 30.14
N ALA A 545 -44.04 -45.11 30.71
CA ALA A 545 -44.69 -44.55 31.89
C ALA A 545 -46.13 -44.12 31.59
N LEU A 546 -46.36 -43.43 30.47
CA LEU A 546 -47.70 -43.08 30.00
C LEU A 546 -48.55 -44.34 29.70
N GLY A 547 -47.95 -45.37 29.10
CA GLY A 547 -48.59 -46.65 28.85
C GLY A 547 -48.99 -47.40 30.14
N ARG A 548 -48.17 -47.36 31.20
CA ARG A 548 -48.54 -47.90 32.52
C ARG A 548 -49.74 -47.17 33.10
N GLY A 549 -49.75 -45.83 33.05
CA GLY A 549 -50.89 -45.03 33.50
C GLY A 549 -52.19 -45.39 32.80
N ASN A 550 -52.14 -45.69 31.51
CA ASN A 550 -53.32 -46.09 30.74
C ASN A 550 -53.79 -47.52 31.07
N ARG A 551 -52.86 -48.45 31.36
CA ARG A 551 -53.21 -49.81 31.83
C ARG A 551 -53.91 -49.78 33.19
N TYR A 552 -53.46 -48.96 34.14
CA TYR A 552 -54.13 -48.83 35.44
C TYR A 552 -55.55 -48.27 35.31
N LYS A 553 -55.80 -47.36 34.36
CA LYS A 553 -57.17 -46.89 34.06
C LYS A 553 -58.06 -48.02 33.56
N TRP A 554 -57.57 -48.85 32.62
CA TRP A 554 -58.33 -50.01 32.13
C TRP A 554 -58.59 -51.06 33.22
N PHE A 555 -57.61 -51.33 34.09
CA PHE A 555 -57.82 -52.20 35.25
C PHE A 555 -58.85 -51.64 36.22
N ALA A 556 -58.83 -50.33 36.50
CA ALA A 556 -59.83 -49.68 37.34
C ALA A 556 -61.24 -49.72 36.73
N PHE A 557 -61.36 -49.50 35.41
CA PHE A 557 -62.63 -49.65 34.68
C PHE A 557 -63.15 -51.09 34.72
N ALA A 558 -62.27 -52.08 34.52
CA ALA A 558 -62.65 -53.49 34.59
C ALA A 558 -63.10 -53.90 36.01
N LEU A 559 -62.42 -53.41 37.05
CA LEU A 559 -62.80 -53.66 38.45
C LEU A 559 -64.14 -52.99 38.79
N ALA A 560 -64.36 -51.75 38.35
CA ALA A 560 -65.63 -51.05 38.52
C ALA A 560 -66.79 -51.77 37.80
N ALA A 561 -66.55 -52.27 36.59
CA ALA A 561 -67.52 -53.06 35.84
C ALA A 561 -67.84 -54.40 36.54
N LEU A 562 -66.83 -55.09 37.08
CA LEU A 562 -67.02 -56.31 37.88
C LEU A 562 -67.82 -56.03 39.16
N LEU A 563 -67.54 -54.93 39.87
CA LEU A 563 -68.31 -54.50 41.03
C LEU A 563 -69.77 -54.20 40.66
N LEU A 564 -70.00 -53.47 39.57
CA LEU A 564 -71.36 -53.20 39.05
C LEU A 564 -72.11 -54.49 38.68
N LEU A 565 -71.46 -55.44 38.01
CA LEU A 565 -72.05 -56.74 37.69
C LEU A 565 -72.35 -57.55 38.95
N SER A 566 -71.48 -57.51 39.96
CA SER A 566 -71.72 -58.17 41.24
C SER A 566 -72.92 -57.56 42.00
N LEU A 567 -73.07 -56.23 41.95
CA LEU A 567 -74.20 -55.52 42.55
C LEU A 567 -75.51 -55.79 41.81
N LEU A 568 -75.47 -55.86 40.48
CA LEU A 568 -76.61 -56.28 39.65
C LEU A 568 -77.01 -57.73 39.90
N GLY A 569 -76.04 -58.63 40.01
CA GLY A 569 -76.28 -60.03 40.37
C GLY A 569 -76.88 -60.17 41.77
N LEU A 570 -76.37 -59.43 42.75
CA LEU A 570 -76.93 -59.39 44.11
C LEU A 570 -78.35 -58.79 44.11
N GLY A 571 -78.58 -57.74 43.32
CA GLY A 571 -79.91 -57.16 43.12
C GLY A 571 -80.91 -58.15 42.54
N LEU A 572 -80.52 -58.92 41.52
CA LEU A 572 -81.35 -59.99 40.94
C LEU A 572 -81.66 -61.10 41.95
N VAL A 573 -80.67 -61.53 42.75
CA VAL A 573 -80.88 -62.53 43.81
C VAL A 573 -81.80 -62.02 44.91
N LEU A 574 -81.72 -60.73 45.25
CA LEU A 574 -82.62 -60.12 46.24
C LEU A 574 -84.05 -59.95 45.70
N VAL A 575 -84.22 -59.62 44.42
CA VAL A 575 -85.52 -59.58 43.76
C VAL A 575 -86.14 -60.97 43.65
N ASP A 576 -85.35 -62.00 43.33
CA ASP A 576 -85.81 -63.39 43.28
C ASP A 576 -86.21 -63.91 44.67
N ARG A 577 -85.41 -63.60 45.71
CA ARG A 577 -85.79 -63.88 47.10
C ARG A 577 -87.02 -63.10 47.56
N GLY A 578 -87.21 -61.86 47.09
CA GLY A 578 -88.41 -61.05 47.34
C GLY A 578 -89.65 -61.63 46.65
N SER A 579 -89.51 -62.11 45.42
CA SER A 579 -90.53 -62.84 44.67
C SER A 579 -90.97 -64.12 45.39
N LEU A 580 -90.01 -64.93 45.84
CA LEU A 580 -90.26 -66.13 46.65
C LEU A 580 -90.96 -65.83 47.97
N LYS A 581 -90.60 -64.71 48.64
CA LYS A 581 -91.26 -64.29 49.89
C LYS A 581 -92.70 -63.82 49.64
N ASN A 582 -92.96 -63.08 48.57
CA ASN A 582 -94.30 -62.65 48.19
C ASN A 582 -95.20 -63.82 47.75
N GLN A 583 -94.64 -64.85 47.10
CA GLN A 583 -95.37 -66.08 46.78
C GLN A 583 -95.71 -66.90 48.04
N LEU A 584 -94.82 -66.95 49.04
CA LEU A 584 -95.07 -67.59 50.32
C LEU A 584 -96.08 -66.83 51.20
N GLU A 585 -96.12 -65.49 51.12
CA GLU A 585 -97.13 -64.68 51.82
C GLU A 585 -98.51 -64.73 51.15
N GLN A 586 -98.59 -64.92 49.82
CA GLN A 586 -99.85 -65.16 49.11
C GLN A 586 -100.44 -66.56 49.37
N GLN A 587 -99.61 -67.59 49.61
CA GLN A 587 -100.10 -68.90 50.04
C GLN A 587 -100.58 -68.92 51.50
N ARG A 588 -100.02 -68.06 52.37
CA ARG A 588 -100.41 -68.00 53.79
C ARG A 588 -101.73 -67.27 54.02
N THR A 589 -102.21 -66.49 53.05
CA THR A 589 -103.49 -65.77 53.11
C THR A 589 -104.65 -66.50 52.41
N SER A 590 -104.37 -67.58 51.66
CA SER A 590 -105.40 -68.40 50.99
C SER A 590 -105.91 -69.61 51.80
N ASP A 591 -105.24 -70.01 52.89
CA ASP A 591 -105.56 -71.23 53.66
C ASP A 591 -106.45 -71.00 54.91
N THR A 592 -107.01 -69.80 55.09
CA THR A 592 -107.99 -69.52 56.16
C THR A 592 -109.28 -68.91 55.61
N ALA A 593 -110.09 -69.71 54.90
CA ALA A 593 -111.52 -69.43 54.73
C ALA A 593 -112.35 -70.70 54.39
N ALA A 594 -112.98 -71.28 55.44
CA ALA A 594 -114.33 -71.91 55.55
C ALA A 594 -114.63 -73.28 54.83
N PRO A 595 -115.62 -74.12 55.25
CA PRO A 595 -116.96 -73.73 55.79
C PRO A 595 -117.68 -74.61 56.85
N GLY A 596 -118.66 -73.98 57.54
CA GLY A 596 -120.05 -74.41 57.78
C GLY A 596 -120.42 -75.55 58.77
N VAL A 597 -121.38 -75.29 59.69
CA VAL A 597 -122.81 -75.76 59.64
C VAL A 597 -123.49 -75.75 61.04
N ASP A 598 -124.75 -75.28 61.01
CA ASP A 598 -125.93 -75.33 61.92
C ASP A 598 -125.97 -76.32 63.11
N ASP A 599 -126.68 -75.98 64.22
CA ASP A 599 -128.14 -76.21 64.32
C ASP A 599 -128.75 -75.86 65.71
N ALA A 600 -130.07 -75.69 65.71
CA ALA A 600 -131.06 -75.84 66.79
C ALA A 600 -131.47 -74.66 67.72
N ALA A 601 -132.73 -74.24 67.52
CA ALA A 601 -133.69 -73.57 68.42
C ALA A 601 -134.16 -74.53 69.58
N PRO A 602 -135.22 -74.29 70.43
CA PRO A 602 -136.17 -73.17 70.51
C PRO A 602 -136.63 -72.69 71.94
N THR A 603 -137.32 -71.53 71.91
CA THR A 603 -138.42 -71.01 72.77
C THR A 603 -138.28 -70.89 74.30
N ARG A 604 -138.33 -69.63 74.78
CA ARG A 604 -139.48 -69.08 75.51
C ARG A 604 -139.63 -67.58 75.30
#